data_AF-A0AA35WVL5-F1
#
_entry.id   AF-A0AA35WVL5-F1
#
_cell.length_a   1.000
_cell.length_b   1.000
_cell.length_c   1.000
_cell.angle_alpha   90.00
_cell.angle_beta   90.00
_cell.angle_gamma   90.00
#
_symmetry.space_group_name_H-M   'P 1'
#
loop_
_entity.id
_entity.type
_entity.pdbx_description
1 polymer ?
#
loop_
_entity_poly.entity_id
_entity_poly.type
_entity_poly.pdbx_seq_one_letter_code
_entity_poly.pdbx_strand_id
1 'polypeptide(L)'
;RDSTTVTQGTVTVLNDPVTAQYTHTLTVTTAGVYMCTVANNKPSSASSASFTLEGPPHPTDVTAVQDSPTSIRVIWTPPSPLGDTTGYRISFTGGSDVDIDGGSTNSYTLTGLTNGQTYTISIVAIVPNRPTSAPFEVRGITL
;
A
#
# COMPACT_ATOMS: atom_id res chain seq x y z
N ARG A 1 -0.40 29.90 14.59
CA ARG A 1 0.51 29.45 13.50
C ARG A 1 0.71 27.99 13.78
N ASP A 2 -0.07 27.15 13.12
CA ASP A 2 -0.12 25.74 13.43
C ASP A 2 0.91 25.06 12.55
N SER A 3 1.91 24.44 13.17
CA SER A 3 3.02 23.79 12.49
C SER A 3 3.00 22.31 12.79
N THR A 4 2.94 21.50 11.73
CA THR A 4 3.10 20.05 11.78
C THR A 4 4.54 19.70 11.45
N THR A 5 5.18 18.90 12.29
CA THR A 5 6.52 18.37 12.00
C THR A 5 6.37 16.86 11.89
N VAL A 6 6.80 16.28 10.77
CA VAL A 6 6.69 14.85 10.51
C VAL A 6 8.05 14.22 10.72
N THR A 7 8.12 13.20 11.57
CA THR A 7 9.24 12.25 11.61
C THR A 7 8.61 10.86 11.57
N GLN A 8 9.13 9.97 10.72
CA GLN A 8 8.64 8.62 10.41
C GLN A 8 7.50 8.09 11.31
N GLY A 9 6.32 7.91 10.73
CA GLY A 9 5.21 7.17 11.35
C GLY A 9 4.50 7.86 12.52
N THR A 10 4.82 9.13 12.82
CA THR A 10 4.13 9.88 13.88
C THR A 10 3.52 11.15 13.31
N VAL A 11 2.19 11.25 13.32
CA VAL A 11 1.49 12.50 12.99
C VAL A 11 1.13 13.19 14.30
N THR A 12 1.90 14.21 14.67
CA THR A 12 1.54 15.05 15.82
C THR A 12 0.47 16.04 15.38
N VAL A 13 -0.77 15.84 15.83
CA VAL A 13 -1.85 16.83 15.67
C VAL A 13 -2.01 17.60 16.96
N LEU A 14 -1.74 18.91 16.93
CA LEU A 14 -2.14 19.81 18.01
C LEU A 14 -3.66 20.06 17.89
N ASN A 15 -4.45 19.79 18.93
CA ASN A 15 -5.90 20.01 18.88
C ASN A 15 -6.43 20.56 20.20
N ASP A 16 -6.48 21.88 20.20
CA ASP A 16 -6.62 22.80 21.32
C ASP A 16 -8.06 22.84 21.95
N PRO A 17 -8.26 22.63 23.27
CA PRO A 17 -9.44 23.04 24.06
C PRO A 17 -9.18 24.34 24.88
N VAL A 18 -7.92 24.80 24.89
CA VAL A 18 -7.38 26.18 24.95
C VAL A 18 -5.96 26.19 24.32
N THR A 19 -5.28 25.00 24.26
CA THR A 19 -4.13 24.57 23.39
C THR A 19 -3.77 23.06 23.43
N ALA A 20 -4.59 22.18 24.05
CA ALA A 20 -4.28 20.74 24.21
C ALA A 20 -3.84 20.03 22.92
N GLN A 21 -2.99 19.04 23.10
CA GLN A 21 -2.41 18.27 22.02
C GLN A 21 -2.94 16.86 22.15
N TYR A 22 -3.64 16.37 21.13
CA TYR A 22 -4.04 14.98 21.05
C TYR A 22 -3.05 14.26 20.14
N THR A 23 -2.12 13.54 20.74
CA THR A 23 -1.19 12.70 19.99
C THR A 23 -1.91 11.45 19.53
N HIS A 24 -2.14 11.32 18.23
CA HIS A 24 -2.61 10.07 17.62
C HIS A 24 -1.46 9.45 16.83
N THR A 25 -1.07 8.23 17.18
CA THR A 25 -0.02 7.52 16.47
C THR A 25 -0.65 6.68 15.38
N LEU A 26 -0.30 6.95 14.12
CA LEU A 26 -0.76 6.22 12.96
C LEU A 26 0.40 5.39 12.42
N THR A 27 0.37 4.08 12.62
CA THR A 27 1.36 3.18 12.03
C THR A 27 0.98 2.89 10.58
N VAL A 28 1.77 3.42 9.65
CA VAL A 28 1.62 3.17 8.22
C VAL A 28 2.69 2.20 7.74
N THR A 29 2.28 1.12 7.08
CA THR A 29 3.15 0.02 6.68
C THR A 29 3.44 -0.02 5.18
N THR A 30 2.97 0.96 4.41
CA THR A 30 3.11 1.02 2.95
C THR A 30 3.57 2.40 2.51
N ALA A 31 4.47 2.49 1.54
CA ALA A 31 4.89 3.76 0.98
C ALA A 31 3.76 4.46 0.23
N GLY A 32 3.74 5.78 0.31
CA GLY A 32 2.68 6.58 -0.30
C GLY A 32 2.56 7.97 0.32
N VAL A 33 1.56 8.71 -0.17
CA VAL A 33 1.17 10.01 0.36
C VAL A 33 -0.05 9.81 1.23
N TYR A 34 0.04 10.26 2.48
CA TYR A 34 -1.00 10.09 3.48
C TYR A 34 -1.48 11.46 3.94
N MET A 35 -2.80 11.61 4.01
CA MET A 35 -3.45 12.82 4.52
C MET A 35 -4.18 12.49 5.81
N CYS A 36 -3.75 13.08 6.91
CA CYS A 36 -4.47 13.06 8.17
C CYS A 36 -5.39 14.27 8.23
N THR A 37 -6.68 14.04 8.42
CA THR A 37 -7.66 15.11 8.62
C THR A 37 -8.23 14.97 10.03
N VAL A 38 -8.18 16.03 10.81
CA VAL A 38 -8.78 16.09 12.13
C VAL A 38 -9.94 17.07 12.09
N ALA A 39 -11.14 16.55 12.31
CA ALA A 39 -12.37 17.32 12.41
C ALA A 39 -12.71 17.53 13.88
N ASN A 40 -12.94 18.78 14.29
CA ASN A 40 -13.64 19.05 15.55
C ASN A 40 -15.17 18.96 15.32
N ASN A 41 -15.94 18.99 16.40
CA ASN A 41 -17.42 18.92 16.37
C ASN A 41 -18.09 20.14 15.71
N LYS A 42 -17.31 21.05 15.10
CA LYS A 42 -17.80 22.19 14.33
C LYS A 42 -17.39 22.00 12.85
N PRO A 43 -18.34 22.02 11.90
CA PRO A 43 -18.09 21.66 10.50
C PRO A 43 -17.07 22.55 9.75
N SER A 44 -16.65 23.69 10.32
CA SER A 44 -15.78 24.68 9.67
C SER A 44 -14.33 24.70 10.16
N SER A 45 -13.93 23.81 11.07
CA SER A 45 -12.58 23.82 11.66
C SER A 45 -11.92 22.45 11.57
N ALA A 46 -11.91 21.89 10.35
CA ALA A 46 -11.08 20.75 10.02
C ALA A 46 -9.65 21.23 9.72
N SER A 47 -8.66 20.62 10.37
CA SER A 47 -7.25 20.78 10.02
C SER A 47 -6.76 19.54 9.30
N SER A 48 -5.87 19.71 8.33
CA SER A 48 -5.30 18.60 7.57
C SER A 48 -3.78 18.71 7.49
N ALA A 49 -3.12 17.56 7.54
CA ALA A 49 -1.69 17.44 7.40
C ALA A 49 -1.40 16.29 6.44
N SER A 50 -0.52 16.51 5.48
CA SER A 50 -0.03 15.46 4.60
C SER A 50 1.39 15.09 4.95
N PHE A 51 1.73 13.81 4.80
CA PHE A 51 3.10 13.35 4.82
C PHE A 51 3.35 12.29 3.74
N THR A 52 4.60 12.19 3.32
CA THR A 52 5.05 11.18 2.38
C THR A 52 5.88 10.16 3.13
N LEU A 53 5.56 8.88 2.95
CA LEU A 53 6.37 7.78 3.42
C LEU A 53 7.08 7.18 2.22
N GLU A 54 8.40 7.35 2.17
CA GLU A 54 9.23 6.68 1.17
C GLU A 54 9.43 5.22 1.57
N GLY A 55 9.19 4.31 0.63
CA GLY A 55 9.54 2.91 0.76
C GLY A 55 10.46 2.48 -0.37
N PRO A 56 10.71 1.17 -0.50
CA PRO A 56 11.55 0.66 -1.57
C PRO A 56 10.95 0.97 -2.94
N PRO A 57 11.78 0.91 -4.01
CA PRO A 57 11.27 0.98 -5.36
C PRO A 57 10.20 -0.11 -5.58
N HIS A 58 9.13 0.22 -6.31
CA HIS A 58 7.99 -0.68 -6.53
C HIS A 58 8.17 -1.56 -7.79
N PRO A 59 7.47 -2.69 -7.89
CA PRO A 59 7.35 -3.44 -9.13
C PRO A 59 6.70 -2.59 -10.23
N THR A 60 7.08 -2.84 -11.48
CA THR A 60 6.55 -2.14 -12.66
C THR A 60 6.02 -3.14 -13.69
N ASP A 61 5.39 -2.66 -14.76
CA ASP A 61 4.86 -3.47 -15.86
C ASP A 61 4.00 -4.67 -15.40
N VAL A 62 3.19 -4.46 -14.36
CA VAL A 62 2.39 -5.53 -13.79
C VAL A 62 1.26 -5.87 -14.75
N THR A 63 1.21 -7.13 -15.15
CA THR A 63 0.17 -7.71 -15.99
C THR A 63 -0.46 -8.88 -15.26
N ALA A 64 -1.77 -9.00 -15.39
CA ALA A 64 -2.52 -10.11 -14.84
C ALA A 64 -3.36 -10.71 -15.95
N VAL A 65 -3.11 -11.98 -16.24
CA VAL A 65 -3.76 -12.71 -17.32
C VAL A 65 -4.42 -13.96 -16.78
N GLN A 66 -5.59 -14.30 -17.32
CA GLN A 66 -6.25 -15.56 -17.01
C GLN A 66 -5.34 -16.72 -17.45
N ASP A 67 -5.01 -17.62 -16.52
CA ASP A 67 -4.22 -18.83 -16.77
C ASP A 67 -5.14 -20.05 -16.88
N SER A 68 -6.24 -20.06 -16.12
CA SER A 68 -7.34 -21.05 -16.21
C SER A 68 -8.67 -20.44 -15.75
N PRO A 69 -9.82 -21.13 -15.88
CA PRO A 69 -11.10 -20.65 -15.33
C PRO A 69 -11.11 -20.39 -13.81
N THR A 70 -10.08 -20.82 -13.08
CA THR A 70 -9.95 -20.66 -11.63
C THR A 70 -8.56 -20.14 -11.21
N SER A 71 -7.79 -19.58 -12.15
CA SER A 71 -6.46 -19.04 -11.86
C SER A 71 -6.07 -17.85 -12.74
N ILE A 72 -5.32 -16.93 -12.14
CA ILE A 72 -4.77 -15.74 -12.79
C ILE A 72 -3.25 -15.79 -12.61
N ARG A 73 -2.51 -15.68 -13.71
CA ARG A 73 -1.06 -15.49 -13.69
C ARG A 73 -0.74 -14.00 -13.65
N VAL A 74 -0.06 -13.59 -12.59
CA VAL A 74 0.45 -12.24 -12.39
C VAL A 74 1.93 -12.22 -12.77
N ILE A 75 2.33 -11.26 -13.59
CA ILE A 75 3.69 -11.09 -14.09
C ILE A 75 4.06 -9.62 -13.88
N TRP A 76 5.27 -9.34 -13.42
CA TRP A 76 5.75 -7.98 -13.18
C TRP A 76 7.23 -7.87 -13.49
N THR A 77 7.70 -6.65 -13.71
CA THR A 77 9.12 -6.30 -13.75
C THR A 77 9.59 -5.97 -12.33
N PRO A 78 10.60 -6.70 -11.77
CA PRO A 78 11.21 -6.35 -10.49
C PRO A 78 11.75 -4.90 -10.50
N PRO A 79 11.75 -4.21 -9.34
CA PRO A 79 12.31 -2.88 -9.24
C PRO A 79 13.80 -2.84 -9.64
N SER A 80 14.23 -1.74 -10.29
CA SER A 80 15.63 -1.45 -10.58
C SER A 80 16.03 -0.10 -9.98
N PRO A 81 17.04 -0.05 -9.09
CA PRO A 81 17.76 -1.18 -8.52
C PRO A 81 16.84 -2.03 -7.61
N LEU A 82 17.12 -3.33 -7.49
CA LEU A 82 16.40 -4.24 -6.58
C LEU A 82 16.47 -3.78 -5.12
N GLY A 83 17.54 -3.07 -4.75
CA GLY A 83 17.78 -2.62 -3.38
C GLY A 83 17.79 -3.80 -2.41
N ASP A 84 17.10 -3.63 -1.28
CA ASP A 84 16.95 -4.65 -0.23
C ASP A 84 15.68 -5.50 -0.38
N THR A 85 15.07 -5.52 -1.57
CA THR A 85 13.81 -6.24 -1.80
C THR A 85 13.99 -7.73 -1.51
N THR A 86 13.25 -8.25 -0.54
CA THR A 86 13.29 -9.67 -0.16
C THR A 86 12.17 -10.48 -0.78
N GLY A 87 11.11 -9.83 -1.25
CA GLY A 87 9.94 -10.48 -1.79
C GLY A 87 8.84 -9.52 -2.22
N TYR A 88 7.66 -10.06 -2.44
CA TYR A 88 6.48 -9.33 -2.90
C TYR A 88 5.24 -9.78 -2.14
N ARG A 89 4.27 -8.88 -1.98
CA ARG A 89 2.93 -9.22 -1.49
C ARG A 89 1.91 -8.92 -2.57
N ILE A 90 1.09 -9.90 -2.90
CA ILE A 90 -0.04 -9.76 -3.81
C ILE A 90 -1.34 -9.78 -3.01
N SER A 91 -2.16 -8.76 -3.17
CA SER A 91 -3.51 -8.66 -2.62
C SER A 91 -4.53 -8.71 -3.75
N PHE A 92 -5.68 -9.35 -3.55
CA PHE A 92 -6.71 -9.41 -4.59
C PHE A 92 -8.14 -9.42 -4.02
N THR A 93 -9.09 -8.95 -4.81
CA THR A 93 -10.49 -8.83 -4.39
C THR A 93 -11.08 -10.18 -4.00
N GLY A 94 -11.61 -10.26 -2.78
CA GLY A 94 -12.29 -11.47 -2.28
C GLY A 94 -11.36 -12.61 -1.85
N GLY A 95 -10.04 -12.36 -1.76
CA GLY A 95 -9.08 -13.33 -1.27
C GLY A 95 -8.18 -12.78 -0.16
N SER A 96 -7.23 -13.61 0.26
CA SER A 96 -6.19 -13.25 1.24
C SER A 96 -4.90 -12.88 0.55
N ASP A 97 -4.11 -12.02 1.20
CA ASP A 97 -2.79 -11.64 0.72
C ASP A 97 -1.87 -12.86 0.59
N VAL A 98 -1.01 -12.81 -0.44
CA VAL A 98 -0.02 -13.85 -0.72
C VAL A 98 1.37 -13.22 -0.67
N ASP A 99 2.21 -13.73 0.22
CA ASP A 99 3.62 -13.37 0.30
C ASP A 99 4.47 -14.30 -0.55
N ILE A 100 5.40 -13.69 -1.29
CA ILE A 100 6.25 -14.36 -2.26
C ILE A 100 7.69 -14.01 -1.93
N ASP A 101 8.51 -15.02 -1.65
CA ASP A 101 9.93 -14.84 -1.40
C ASP A 101 10.72 -14.63 -2.70
N GLY A 102 11.83 -13.91 -2.57
CA GLY A 102 12.78 -13.66 -3.65
C GLY A 102 12.56 -12.30 -4.30
N GLY A 103 13.48 -11.37 -4.05
CA GLY A 103 13.44 -10.03 -4.65
C GLY A 103 13.53 -10.03 -6.18
N SER A 104 14.13 -11.06 -6.78
CA SER A 104 14.20 -11.22 -8.24
C SER A 104 12.99 -11.93 -8.84
N THR A 105 12.05 -12.41 -8.02
CA THR A 105 10.83 -13.07 -8.52
C THR A 105 10.00 -12.08 -9.32
N ASN A 106 9.46 -12.53 -10.45
CA ASN A 106 8.81 -11.69 -11.45
C ASN A 106 7.44 -12.23 -11.92
N SER A 107 6.99 -13.35 -11.35
CA SER A 107 5.69 -13.92 -11.67
C SER A 107 5.16 -14.80 -10.53
N TYR A 108 3.83 -14.91 -10.46
CA TYR A 108 3.13 -15.78 -9.53
C TYR A 108 1.75 -16.14 -10.08
N THR A 109 1.29 -17.38 -9.83
CA THR A 109 -0.05 -17.82 -10.24
C THR A 109 -0.99 -17.89 -9.04
N LEU A 110 -1.99 -17.01 -9.03
CA LEU A 110 -3.11 -17.06 -8.09
C LEU A 110 -4.04 -18.22 -8.46
N THR A 111 -4.28 -19.15 -7.55
CA THR A 111 -5.13 -20.33 -7.76
C THR A 111 -6.32 -20.33 -6.81
N GLY A 112 -7.35 -21.13 -7.12
CA GLY A 112 -8.52 -21.28 -6.26
C GLY A 112 -9.51 -20.12 -6.39
N LEU A 113 -9.48 -19.42 -7.53
CA LEU A 113 -10.37 -18.32 -7.85
C LEU A 113 -11.70 -18.84 -8.40
N THR A 114 -12.73 -17.99 -8.32
CA THR A 114 -14.08 -18.29 -8.78
C THR A 114 -14.28 -17.81 -10.22
N ASN A 115 -14.71 -18.72 -11.09
CA ASN A 115 -15.01 -18.42 -12.48
C ASN A 115 -16.16 -17.39 -12.61
N GLY A 116 -16.11 -16.51 -13.60
CA GLY A 116 -17.11 -15.46 -13.83
C GLY A 116 -17.03 -14.25 -12.89
N GLN A 117 -16.06 -14.22 -11.97
CA GLN A 117 -15.83 -13.10 -11.07
C GLN A 117 -14.76 -12.16 -11.64
N THR A 118 -14.91 -10.87 -11.33
CA THR A 118 -13.94 -9.84 -11.70
C THR A 118 -13.05 -9.52 -10.52
N TYR A 119 -11.74 -9.58 -10.74
CA TYR A 119 -10.70 -9.37 -9.74
C TYR A 119 -9.99 -8.03 -9.97
N THR A 120 -9.63 -7.39 -8.86
CA THR A 120 -8.58 -6.37 -8.80
C THR A 120 -7.40 -6.98 -8.06
N ILE A 121 -6.19 -6.80 -8.60
CA ILE A 121 -4.94 -7.32 -8.07
C ILE A 121 -4.05 -6.14 -7.75
N SER A 122 -3.44 -6.15 -6.57
CA SER A 122 -2.46 -5.16 -6.11
C SER A 122 -1.17 -5.88 -5.73
N ILE A 123 -0.03 -5.32 -6.10
CA ILE A 123 1.29 -5.87 -5.75
C ILE A 123 2.17 -4.78 -5.12
N VAL A 124 2.88 -5.16 -4.06
CA VAL A 124 3.91 -4.33 -3.40
C VAL A 124 5.21 -5.12 -3.25
N ALA A 125 6.35 -4.43 -3.24
CA ALA A 125 7.63 -5.01 -2.86
C ALA A 125 7.81 -4.98 -1.33
N ILE A 126 8.37 -6.06 -0.78
CA ILE A 126 8.66 -6.25 0.63
C ILE A 126 10.17 -6.06 0.86
N VAL A 127 10.50 -5.30 1.90
CA VAL A 127 11.87 -5.15 2.43
C VAL A 127 11.88 -5.39 3.94
N PRO A 128 13.01 -5.82 4.52
CA PRO A 128 13.10 -6.05 5.96
C PRO A 128 12.91 -4.76 6.76
N ASN A 129 12.08 -4.81 7.80
CA ASN A 129 11.91 -3.74 8.81
C ASN A 129 11.57 -2.34 8.26
N ARG A 130 11.04 -2.24 7.04
CA ARG A 130 10.59 -0.97 6.45
C ARG A 130 9.20 -1.14 5.83
N PRO A 131 8.48 -0.03 5.58
CA PRO A 131 7.23 -0.07 4.84
C PRO A 131 7.41 -0.76 3.49
N THR A 132 6.36 -1.43 3.01
CA THR A 132 6.33 -1.96 1.64
C THR A 132 6.38 -0.83 0.61
N SER A 133 6.70 -1.15 -0.65
CA SER A 133 6.64 -0.16 -1.73
C SER A 133 5.23 0.38 -1.92
N ALA A 134 5.09 1.44 -2.74
CA ALA A 134 3.77 1.84 -3.21
C ALA A 134 3.13 0.68 -4.01
N PRO A 135 1.80 0.51 -3.94
CA PRO A 135 1.10 -0.55 -4.65
C PRO A 135 1.01 -0.26 -6.14
N PHE A 136 1.12 -1.30 -6.95
CA PHE A 136 0.72 -1.28 -8.35
C PHE A 136 -0.57 -2.10 -8.50
N GLU A 137 -1.62 -1.49 -9.06
CA GLU A 137 -2.93 -2.12 -9.21
C GLU A 137 -3.26 -2.46 -10.66
N VAL A 138 -3.78 -3.67 -10.87
CA VAL A 138 -4.40 -4.11 -12.12
C VAL A 138 -5.87 -4.41 -11.83
N ARG A 139 -6.79 -3.83 -12.60
CA ARG A 139 -8.24 -3.91 -12.38
C ARG A 139 -8.93 -4.59 -13.56
N GLY A 140 -10.09 -5.19 -13.29
CA GLY A 140 -10.97 -5.70 -14.35
C GLY A 140 -10.55 -7.05 -14.93
N ILE A 141 -9.89 -7.90 -14.15
CA ILE A 141 -9.52 -9.25 -14.61
C ILE A 141 -10.70 -10.18 -14.38
N THR A 142 -11.39 -10.58 -15.44
CA THR A 142 -12.50 -11.54 -15.38
C THR A 142 -12.01 -12.95 -15.72
N LEU A 143 -12.41 -13.93 -14.91
CA LEU A 143 -12.20 -15.36 -15.16
C LEU A 143 -13.33 -15.99 -15.99
#